data_AF-A0A931W4P9-F1
#
_entry.id   AF-A0A931W4P9-F1
#
_cell.length_a   1.000
_cell.length_b   1.000
_cell.length_c   1.000
_cell.angle_alpha   90.00
_cell.angle_beta   90.00
_cell.angle_gamma   90.00
#
_symmetry.space_group_name_H-M   'P 1'
#
loop_
_entity.id
_entity.type
_entity.pdbx_description
1 polymer ?
#
loop_
_entity_poly.entity_id
_entity_poly.type
_entity_poly.pdbx_seq_one_letter_code
_entity_poly.pdbx_strand_id
1 'polypeptide(L)'
;LSNPPWERIKLQEQEFFAARDARIATAPTKAARTRLIRELPETNPTLYQDYLAAVRAAGAVSQLLRHGGRFPLTGRGDINTYAVFAELAHNAIHPNGRAGIIVPTGIATDDTTKFFYSSVPKDI
;
A
#
# COMPACT_ATOMS: atom_id res chain seq x y z
N LEU A 1 20.28 -8.59 -6.68
CA LEU A 1 19.91 -7.32 -6.02
C LEU A 1 18.59 -6.88 -6.64
N SER A 2 17.53 -6.81 -5.84
CA SER A 2 16.18 -6.54 -6.38
C SER A 2 15.70 -5.17 -5.90
N ASN A 3 15.06 -4.42 -6.81
CA ASN A 3 14.34 -3.18 -6.50
C ASN A 3 12.85 -3.52 -6.36
N PRO A 4 12.29 -3.49 -5.14
CA PRO A 4 10.89 -3.84 -4.91
C PRO A 4 9.93 -2.73 -5.39
N PRO A 5 8.63 -3.01 -5.49
CA PRO A 5 7.60 -1.98 -5.67
C PRO A 5 7.57 -0.99 -4.49
N TRP A 6 7.11 0.25 -4.74
CA TRP A 6 7.17 1.38 -3.78
C TRP A 6 5.80 1.92 -3.38
N GLU A 7 4.73 1.34 -3.91
CA GLU A 7 3.37 1.83 -3.74
C GLU A 7 2.79 1.46 -2.37
N ARG A 8 1.73 2.17 -1.98
CA ARG A 8 0.86 1.79 -0.87
C ARG A 8 -0.38 1.10 -1.42
N ILE A 9 -0.84 0.06 -0.73
CA ILE A 9 -2.06 -0.66 -1.10
C ILE A 9 -3.34 0.20 -0.93
N LYS A 10 -3.21 1.38 -0.33
CA LYS A 10 -4.29 2.35 -0.16
C LYS A 10 -4.43 3.22 -1.42
N LEU A 11 -5.65 3.32 -1.93
CA LEU A 11 -5.98 4.19 -3.06
C LEU A 11 -5.51 5.63 -2.78
N GLN A 12 -4.68 6.17 -3.68
CA GLN A 12 -4.27 7.56 -3.66
C GLN A 12 -5.30 8.38 -4.45
N GLU A 13 -6.18 9.08 -3.75
CA GLU A 13 -7.27 9.85 -4.37
C GLU A 13 -6.74 10.84 -5.42
N GLN A 14 -5.65 11.55 -5.13
CA GLN A 14 -5.08 12.54 -6.06
C GLN A 14 -4.63 11.89 -7.38
N GLU A 15 -3.93 10.76 -7.31
CA GLU A 15 -3.48 10.01 -8.48
C GLU A 15 -4.67 9.41 -9.25
N PHE A 16 -5.66 8.86 -8.53
CA PHE A 16 -6.87 8.33 -9.15
C PHE A 16 -7.60 9.41 -9.96
N PHE A 17 -7.76 10.60 -9.38
CA PHE A 17 -8.48 11.70 -10.02
C PHE A 17 -7.63 12.51 -11.01
N ALA A 18 -6.30 12.44 -11.00
CA ALA A 18 -5.42 13.27 -11.84
C ALA A 18 -5.77 13.25 -13.33
N ALA A 19 -6.15 12.07 -13.86
CA ALA A 19 -6.55 11.90 -15.26
C ALA A 19 -8.08 11.90 -15.47
N ARG A 20 -8.88 12.08 -14.41
CA ARG A 20 -10.35 11.90 -14.43
C ARG A 20 -11.13 13.15 -14.05
N ASP A 21 -10.65 13.89 -13.06
CA ASP A 21 -11.20 15.18 -12.62
C ASP A 21 -10.10 16.01 -11.95
N ALA A 22 -9.56 16.99 -12.68
CA ALA A 22 -8.50 17.86 -12.20
C ALA A 22 -8.90 18.66 -10.96
N ARG A 23 -10.17 19.06 -10.81
CA ARG A 23 -10.63 19.86 -9.66
C ARG A 23 -10.57 19.04 -8.38
N ILE A 24 -10.92 17.76 -8.44
CA ILE A 24 -10.82 16.83 -7.31
C ILE A 24 -9.35 16.53 -7.01
N ALA A 25 -8.55 16.25 -8.04
CA ALA A 25 -7.14 15.93 -7.90
C ALA A 25 -6.34 17.07 -7.23
N THR A 26 -6.57 18.31 -7.64
CA THR A 26 -5.84 19.50 -7.15
C THR A 26 -6.56 20.23 -6.02
N ALA A 27 -7.57 19.63 -5.40
CA ALA A 27 -8.29 20.25 -4.29
C ALA A 27 -7.32 20.60 -3.14
N PRO A 28 -7.39 21.82 -2.58
CA PRO A 28 -6.34 22.37 -1.72
C PRO A 28 -6.23 21.66 -0.36
N THR A 29 -7.29 20.97 0.07
CA THR A 29 -7.31 20.21 1.32
C THR A 29 -8.00 18.87 1.12
N LYS A 30 -7.69 17.91 1.99
CA LYS A 30 -8.41 16.62 2.04
C LYS A 30 -9.92 16.83 2.26
N ALA A 31 -10.31 17.78 3.11
CA ALA A 31 -11.72 18.07 3.36
C ALA A 31 -12.43 18.61 2.12
N ALA A 32 -11.81 19.53 1.38
CA ALA A 32 -12.33 20.04 0.12
C ALA A 32 -12.47 18.92 -0.92
N ARG A 33 -11.46 18.05 -1.04
CA ARG A 33 -11.52 16.89 -1.94
C ARG A 33 -12.67 15.95 -1.58
N THR A 34 -12.80 15.60 -0.30
CA THR A 34 -13.90 14.76 0.18
C THR A 34 -15.27 15.36 -0.13
N ARG A 35 -15.42 16.69 -0.01
CA ARG A 35 -16.67 17.37 -0.40
C ARG A 35 -16.95 17.20 -1.89
N LEU A 36 -15.98 17.46 -2.77
CA LEU A 36 -16.16 17.30 -4.21
C LEU A 36 -16.49 15.85 -4.61
N ILE A 37 -15.83 14.86 -3.98
CA ILE A 37 -16.14 13.44 -4.21
C ILE A 37 -17.58 13.11 -3.81
N ARG A 38 -18.11 13.72 -2.74
CA ARG A 38 -19.50 13.53 -2.29
C ARG A 38 -20.53 14.15 -3.24
N GLU A 39 -20.12 15.08 -4.10
CA GLU A 39 -20.97 15.69 -5.12
C GLU A 39 -21.00 14.87 -6.42
N LEU A 40 -20.08 13.90 -6.60
CA LEU A 40 -20.02 13.04 -7.78
C LEU A 40 -21.28 12.19 -8.05
N PRO A 41 -22.02 11.67 -7.05
CA PRO A 41 -23.24 10.90 -7.32
C PRO A 41 -24.25 11.66 -8.18
N GLU A 42 -24.31 12.99 -8.05
CA GLU A 42 -25.22 13.85 -8.81
C GLU A 42 -24.55 14.41 -10.07
N THR A 43 -23.27 14.80 -9.98
CA THR A 43 -22.57 15.52 -11.06
C THR A 43 -21.91 14.60 -12.08
N ASN A 44 -21.42 13.43 -11.66
CA ASN A 44 -20.83 12.41 -12.52
C ASN A 44 -20.94 11.01 -11.87
N PRO A 45 -22.14 10.39 -11.92
CA PRO A 45 -22.40 9.11 -11.26
C PRO A 45 -21.45 7.99 -11.71
N THR A 46 -21.04 7.98 -12.98
CA THR A 46 -20.10 6.99 -13.53
C THR A 46 -18.74 7.08 -12.85
N LEU A 47 -18.16 8.28 -12.76
CA LEU A 47 -16.88 8.48 -12.07
C LEU A 47 -16.96 8.12 -10.57
N TYR A 48 -18.11 8.37 -9.94
CA TYR A 48 -18.33 7.94 -8.56
C TYR A 48 -18.30 6.41 -8.42
N GLN A 49 -18.95 5.66 -9.32
CA GLN A 49 -18.93 4.20 -9.29
C GLN A 49 -17.54 3.64 -9.54
N ASP A 50 -16.78 4.22 -10.47
CA ASP A 50 -15.38 3.85 -10.72
C ASP A 50 -14.51 4.08 -9.47
N TYR A 51 -14.71 5.22 -8.80
CA TYR A 51 -14.03 5.53 -7.55
C TYR A 51 -14.36 4.51 -6.46
N LEU A 52 -15.64 4.19 -6.26
CA LEU A 52 -16.05 3.19 -5.28
C LEU A 52 -15.49 1.79 -5.60
N ALA A 53 -15.45 1.40 -6.88
CA ALA A 53 -14.86 0.15 -7.31
C ALA A 53 -13.35 0.11 -6.99
N ALA A 54 -12.62 1.20 -7.27
CA ALA A 54 -11.20 1.31 -6.96
C ALA A 54 -10.93 1.26 -5.44
N VAL A 55 -11.74 1.95 -4.63
CA VAL A 55 -11.67 1.89 -3.16
C VAL A 55 -11.90 0.46 -2.67
N ARG A 56 -12.93 -0.22 -3.18
CA ARG A 56 -13.21 -1.62 -2.81
C ARG A 56 -12.07 -2.55 -3.20
N ALA A 57 -11.51 -2.42 -4.40
CA ALA A 57 -10.40 -3.25 -4.85
C ALA A 57 -9.15 -3.07 -3.97
N ALA A 58 -8.75 -1.83 -3.69
CA ALA A 58 -7.66 -1.51 -2.77
C ALA A 58 -7.92 -2.07 -1.36
N GLY A 59 -9.15 -1.91 -0.86
CA GLY A 59 -9.58 -2.48 0.41
C GLY A 59 -9.48 -4.00 0.46
N ALA A 60 -9.92 -4.69 -0.61
CA ALA A 60 -9.86 -6.14 -0.71
C ALA A 60 -8.43 -6.67 -0.70
N VAL A 61 -7.50 -6.03 -1.44
CA VAL A 61 -6.08 -6.38 -1.42
C VAL A 61 -5.49 -6.17 -0.02
N SER A 62 -5.81 -5.05 0.64
CA SER A 62 -5.36 -4.78 2.01
C SER A 62 -5.85 -5.85 3.00
N GLN A 63 -7.13 -6.23 2.91
CA GLN A 63 -7.71 -7.28 3.73
C GLN A 63 -7.05 -8.64 3.48
N LEU A 64 -6.82 -9.00 2.22
CA LEU A 64 -6.13 -10.24 1.86
C LEU A 64 -4.71 -10.29 2.44
N LEU A 65 -3.94 -9.21 2.29
CA LEU A 65 -2.57 -9.15 2.80
C LEU A 65 -2.52 -9.24 4.33
N ARG A 66 -3.50 -8.65 5.02
CA ARG A 66 -3.57 -8.60 6.48
C ARG A 66 -4.10 -9.89 7.10
N HIS A 67 -5.12 -10.49 6.49
CA HIS A 67 -5.88 -11.59 7.09
C HIS A 67 -5.69 -12.92 6.37
N GLY A 68 -5.08 -12.93 5.18
CA GLY A 68 -4.83 -14.15 4.40
C GLY A 68 -3.69 -15.03 4.93
N GLY A 69 -3.06 -14.66 6.06
CA GLY A 69 -2.04 -15.47 6.75
C GLY A 69 -0.67 -15.54 6.06
N ARG A 70 -0.54 -15.06 4.82
CA ARG A 70 0.72 -15.11 4.05
C ARG A 70 1.77 -14.07 4.49
N PHE A 71 1.33 -12.93 5.00
CA PHE A 71 2.21 -11.80 5.37
C PHE A 71 2.03 -11.37 6.84
N PRO A 72 2.19 -12.30 7.81
CA PRO A 72 1.97 -11.99 9.22
C PRO A 72 2.89 -10.90 9.76
N LEU A 73 4.07 -10.68 9.16
CA LEU A 73 5.07 -9.73 9.67
C LEU A 73 4.94 -8.32 9.08
N THR A 74 4.42 -8.19 7.85
CA THR A 74 4.35 -6.92 7.10
C THR A 74 2.95 -6.52 6.64
N GLY A 75 1.95 -7.40 6.76
CA GLY A 75 0.53 -7.11 6.46
C GLY A 75 -0.19 -6.26 7.52
N ARG A 76 0.50 -5.28 8.12
CA ARG A 76 -0.01 -4.49 9.27
C ARG A 76 -0.03 -2.98 8.96
N GLY A 77 -0.85 -2.23 9.71
CA GLY A 77 -1.08 -0.80 9.49
C GLY A 77 -1.39 -0.41 8.04
N ASP A 78 -0.93 0.77 7.62
CA ASP A 78 -0.94 1.13 6.20
C ASP A 78 0.15 0.33 5.48
N ILE A 79 -0.25 -0.63 4.65
CA ILE A 79 0.64 -1.61 4.03
C ILE A 79 1.41 -0.97 2.87
N ASN A 80 2.74 -1.03 2.95
CA ASN A 80 3.65 -0.70 1.85
C ASN A 80 4.02 -1.96 1.08
N THR A 81 4.05 -1.88 -0.24
CA THR A 81 4.35 -3.02 -1.12
C THR A 81 5.79 -3.53 -0.98
N TYR A 82 6.76 -2.64 -0.72
CA TYR A 82 8.15 -3.05 -0.48
C TYR A 82 8.29 -3.99 0.72
N ALA A 83 7.49 -3.80 1.77
CA ALA A 83 7.55 -4.62 2.98
C ALA A 83 6.98 -6.02 2.70
N VAL A 84 5.84 -6.08 2.01
CA VAL A 84 5.24 -7.35 1.55
C VAL A 84 6.19 -8.12 0.63
N PHE A 85 6.89 -7.41 -0.27
CA PHE A 85 7.91 -8.01 -1.12
C PHE A 85 9.09 -8.56 -0.31
N ALA A 86 9.56 -7.83 0.70
CA ALA A 86 10.65 -8.26 1.56
C ALA A 86 10.29 -9.53 2.34
N GLU A 87 9.09 -9.61 2.90
CA GLU A 87 8.60 -10.82 3.58
C GLU A 87 8.41 -11.99 2.60
N LEU A 88 7.88 -11.72 1.40
CA LEU A 88 7.77 -12.72 0.35
C LEU A 88 9.13 -13.34 0.01
N ALA A 89 10.14 -12.49 -0.20
CA ALA A 89 11.49 -12.93 -0.51
C ALA A 89 12.11 -13.69 0.66
N HIS A 90 11.98 -13.18 1.88
CA HIS A 90 12.45 -13.85 3.10
C HIS A 90 11.89 -15.28 3.21
N ASN A 91 10.60 -15.45 2.97
CA ASN A 91 9.92 -16.75 3.04
C ASN A 91 10.28 -17.69 1.87
N ALA A 92 10.81 -17.17 0.77
CA ALA A 92 11.17 -17.94 -0.41
C ALA A 92 12.65 -18.39 -0.44
N ILE A 93 13.49 -17.81 0.43
CA ILE A 93 14.93 -18.12 0.47
C ILE A 93 15.15 -19.48 1.14
N HIS A 94 16.02 -20.30 0.54
CA HIS A 94 16.49 -21.55 1.16
C HIS A 94 17.18 -21.25 2.51
N PRO A 95 17.13 -22.12 3.54
CA PRO A 95 17.73 -21.84 4.84
C PRO A 95 19.20 -21.37 4.83
N ASN A 96 19.99 -21.84 3.87
CA ASN A 96 21.40 -21.44 3.65
C ASN A 96 21.60 -20.45 2.48
N GLY A 97 20.51 -19.96 1.89
CA GLY A 97 20.51 -19.02 0.79
C GLY A 97 20.65 -17.58 1.27
N ARG A 98 20.91 -16.67 0.32
CA ARG A 98 21.02 -15.24 0.59
C ARG A 98 20.24 -14.46 -0.47
N ALA A 99 19.62 -13.36 -0.07
CA ALA A 99 19.06 -12.37 -0.99
C ALA A 99 19.45 -10.97 -0.54
N GLY A 100 19.52 -10.04 -1.50
CA GLY A 100 19.73 -8.62 -1.26
C GLY A 100 18.63 -7.81 -1.92
N ILE A 101 17.97 -6.95 -1.13
CA ILE A 101 16.85 -6.10 -1.56
C ILE A 101 17.13 -4.70 -1.05
N ILE A 102 17.00 -3.70 -1.92
CA ILE A 102 17.10 -2.29 -1.52
C ILE A 102 15.71 -1.83 -1.11
N VAL A 103 15.56 -1.41 0.14
CA VAL A 103 14.30 -0.96 0.75
C VAL A 103 14.53 0.32 1.55
N PRO A 104 13.49 1.16 1.76
CA PRO A 104 13.66 2.36 2.58
C PRO A 104 13.93 1.98 4.04
N THR A 105 14.68 2.81 4.76
CA THR A 105 15.06 2.62 6.17
C THR A 105 13.88 2.35 7.09
N GLY A 106 12.69 2.84 6.72
CA GLY A 106 11.41 2.54 7.37
C GLY A 106 11.19 1.06 7.68
N ILE A 107 11.72 0.14 6.86
CA ILE A 107 11.65 -1.31 7.13
C ILE A 107 12.15 -1.68 8.52
N ALA A 108 13.15 -0.97 9.04
CA ALA A 108 13.78 -1.22 10.33
C ALA A 108 13.26 -0.32 11.47
N THR A 109 12.66 0.83 11.14
CA THR A 109 12.26 1.84 12.12
C THR A 109 10.76 1.95 12.36
N ASP A 110 9.93 1.51 11.39
CA ASP A 110 8.49 1.73 11.46
C ASP A 110 7.79 0.66 12.31
N ASP A 111 6.74 1.07 13.03
CA ASP A 111 5.95 0.16 13.87
C ASP A 111 5.28 -0.96 13.07
N THR A 112 4.92 -0.69 11.81
CA THR A 112 4.24 -1.64 10.92
C THR A 112 5.14 -2.77 10.44
N THR A 113 6.47 -2.60 10.48
CA THR A 113 7.46 -3.57 9.98
C THR A 113 8.40 -4.10 11.07
N LYS A 114 8.28 -3.63 12.32
CA LYS A 114 9.16 -4.05 13.44
C LYS A 114 9.25 -5.57 13.64
N PHE A 115 8.15 -6.30 13.40
CA PHE A 115 8.11 -7.76 13.54
C PHE A 115 8.94 -8.44 12.45
N PHE A 116 8.85 -7.93 11.22
CA PHE A 116 9.69 -8.39 10.12
C PHE A 116 11.16 -8.12 10.41
N TYR A 117 11.53 -6.89 10.78
CA TYR A 117 12.92 -6.58 11.10
C TYR A 117 13.48 -7.40 12.27
N SER A 118 12.63 -7.74 13.24
CA SER A 118 13.02 -8.61 14.37
C SER A 118 13.25 -10.07 13.97
N SER A 119 12.62 -10.52 12.88
CA SER A 119 12.77 -11.90 12.36
C SER A 119 14.04 -12.11 11.54
N VAL A 120 14.62 -11.03 11.00
CA VAL A 120 15.85 -11.10 10.20
C VAL A 120 17.05 -11.30 11.14
N PRO A 121 17.93 -12.28 10.88
CA PRO A 121 19.18 -12.44 11.64
C PRO A 121 20.02 -11.17 11.63
N LYS A 122 20.51 -10.78 12.81
CA LYS A 122 21.35 -9.61 13.01
C LYS A 122 22.76 -10.11 13.31
N ASP A 123 23.40 -10.71 12.31
CA ASP A 123 24.80 -11.09 12.43
C ASP A 123 25.63 -9.79 12.30
N ILE A 124 26.35 -9.46 13.38
CA ILE A 124 27.48 -8.51 13.37
C ILE A 124 28.76 -9.33 13.28
#